data_AF-A0A961Y7B5-F1
#
_entry.id   AF-A0A961Y7B5-F1
#
_cell.length_a   1.000
_cell.length_b   1.000
_cell.length_c   1.000
_cell.angle_alpha   90.00
_cell.angle_beta   90.00
_cell.angle_gamma   90.00
#
_symmetry.space_group_name_H-M   'P 1'
#
loop_
_entity.id
_entity.type
_entity.pdbx_description
1 polymer ?
#
loop_
_entity_poly.entity_id
_entity_poly.type
_entity_poly.pdbx_seq_one_letter_code
_entity_poly.pdbx_strand_id
1 'polypeptide(L)'
;MSRSVPADTATKATAQKNTTGHTAIWVLIAAGVLLGAVGTVLSLKSKPETAAVTPANTQTSVKWKPEETGGSNGDSQPTQPERNVQVAGLRLRIDETLMSDSVSQGVNDADARLHSLIIRHDRLAEMVEDLQDSGINVTLKVEDLIPATLPARAVGKPRVLDTQNANARHPLFAFVHDIREELSNALREPEDSASARIKIVDARLDTLAIRQFGVLDRIEKEVEGRHAKLASVPRALGIEIPGRSESDALGGPLVPLSGTRAAIYAFETRMEAVELTLANLSDIGRIVTRLPIRKPVGDGASISSGFGPRTDPFLGKPAMHQGLDFRASKGEEVMAAGAGTVLSAGRHGGYGNMVEIDHGQGLTSRYAHLSRIMVKAGDIVTPGQLIGKVGSTGRSTGPHLHFEVRRNGAARNPITYIRAGRKL
;
A
#
# COMPACT_ATOMS: atom_id res chain seq x y z
N MET A 1 -46.56 -2.41 -54.78
CA MET A 1 -46.83 -2.40 -53.33
C MET A 1 -45.50 -2.16 -52.60
N SER A 2 -45.46 -1.10 -51.77
CA SER A 2 -44.49 -0.72 -50.69
C SER A 2 -42.98 -0.80 -51.01
N ARG A 3 -42.15 0.25 -51.12
CA ARG A 3 -41.93 1.50 -50.34
C ARG A 3 -41.75 1.28 -48.83
N SER A 4 -40.52 1.51 -48.33
CA SER A 4 -40.24 2.44 -47.21
C SER A 4 -38.73 2.63 -46.96
N VAL A 5 -38.32 3.89 -46.81
CA VAL A 5 -37.01 4.39 -46.38
C VAL A 5 -37.00 4.54 -44.82
N PRO A 6 -36.06 5.23 -44.13
CA PRO A 6 -35.39 4.74 -42.92
C PRO A 6 -35.80 5.49 -41.61
N ALA A 7 -35.26 5.09 -40.46
CA ALA A 7 -35.23 5.87 -39.21
C ALA A 7 -34.06 5.30 -38.36
N ASP A 8 -33.02 6.00 -37.92
CA ASP A 8 -32.82 7.28 -37.24
C ASP A 8 -33.07 7.26 -35.72
N THR A 9 -31.98 7.57 -34.99
CA THR A 9 -31.83 8.12 -33.62
C THR A 9 -32.46 7.45 -32.38
N ALA A 10 -31.61 7.11 -31.40
CA ALA A 10 -31.74 7.45 -29.96
C ALA A 10 -30.50 6.90 -29.19
N THR A 11 -29.46 7.68 -28.96
CA THR A 11 -29.20 8.35 -27.65
C THR A 11 -29.91 7.72 -26.45
N LYS A 12 -29.14 6.98 -25.62
CA LYS A 12 -29.31 6.99 -24.17
C LYS A 12 -27.95 7.08 -23.51
N ALA A 13 -27.63 8.29 -23.07
CA ALA A 13 -26.78 8.49 -21.93
C ALA A 13 -27.45 7.85 -20.72
N THR A 14 -26.69 7.06 -19.97
CA THR A 14 -27.02 6.73 -18.58
C THR A 14 -25.82 7.19 -17.76
N ALA A 15 -25.88 8.44 -17.33
CA ALA A 15 -25.22 8.83 -16.09
C ALA A 15 -26.07 8.30 -14.93
N GLN A 16 -25.39 8.07 -13.80
CA GLN A 16 -25.95 8.08 -12.44
C GLN A 16 -26.47 6.74 -11.89
N LYS A 17 -25.59 6.04 -11.15
CA LYS A 17 -25.57 6.08 -9.68
C LYS A 17 -24.37 5.28 -9.14
N ASN A 18 -23.25 5.95 -8.91
CA ASN A 18 -22.25 5.47 -7.95
C ASN A 18 -22.79 5.78 -6.55
N THR A 19 -23.66 4.93 -6.05
CA THR A 19 -24.06 4.88 -4.63
C THR A 19 -24.45 3.46 -4.28
N THR A 20 -23.45 2.67 -3.89
CA THR A 20 -23.55 1.43 -3.12
C THR A 20 -22.15 1.30 -2.53
N GLY A 21 -21.89 1.87 -1.35
CA GLY A 21 -22.30 1.23 -0.11
C GLY A 21 -21.23 0.21 0.26
N HIS A 22 -20.01 0.68 0.55
CA HIS A 22 -18.93 -0.14 1.09
C HIS A 22 -19.29 -0.46 2.55
N THR A 23 -20.16 -1.45 2.73
CA THR A 23 -20.34 -2.11 4.01
C THR A 23 -19.13 -3.01 4.21
N ALA A 24 -18.23 -2.53 5.08
CA ALA A 24 -17.20 -3.29 5.75
C ALA A 24 -17.66 -4.74 6.01
N ILE A 25 -16.88 -5.70 5.51
CA ILE A 25 -17.13 -7.12 5.69
C ILE A 25 -16.63 -7.51 7.10
N TRP A 26 -17.62 -7.48 8.00
CA TRP A 26 -17.83 -8.32 9.19
C TRP A 26 -16.95 -8.14 10.45
N VAL A 27 -17.35 -7.11 11.21
CA VAL A 27 -17.60 -7.23 12.65
C VAL A 27 -18.52 -8.43 12.89
N LEU A 28 -18.00 -9.57 13.37
CA LEU A 28 -18.79 -10.60 14.07
C LEU A 28 -17.89 -11.61 14.81
N ILE A 29 -16.96 -11.14 15.66
CA ILE A 29 -16.42 -11.95 16.78
C ILE A 29 -16.19 -11.03 17.99
N ALA A 30 -17.26 -10.50 18.55
CA ALA A 30 -17.25 -9.91 19.90
C ALA A 30 -18.65 -10.03 20.51
N ALA A 31 -19.04 -11.24 20.92
CA ALA A 31 -20.16 -11.43 21.84
C ALA A 31 -20.14 -12.82 22.50
N GLY A 32 -19.92 -12.83 23.82
CA GLY A 32 -20.13 -13.95 24.77
C GLY A 32 -18.83 -14.62 25.21
N VAL A 33 -18.36 -14.57 26.46
CA VAL A 33 -18.90 -14.22 27.78
C VAL A 33 -17.67 -13.84 28.65
N LEU A 34 -17.62 -12.70 29.36
CA LEU A 34 -17.84 -12.66 30.82
C LEU A 34 -18.07 -11.22 31.32
N LEU A 35 -19.02 -11.07 32.23
CA LEU A 35 -19.42 -9.84 32.91
C LEU A 35 -18.97 -9.90 34.39
N GLY A 36 -18.52 -8.75 34.93
CA GLY A 36 -18.36 -8.46 36.38
C GLY A 36 -16.89 -8.35 36.82
N ALA A 37 -16.38 -7.26 37.41
CA ALA A 37 -17.03 -6.26 38.27
C ALA A 37 -16.33 -4.87 38.23
N VAL A 38 -17.05 -3.90 38.77
CA VAL A 38 -16.88 -2.44 38.78
C VAL A 38 -16.04 -1.95 39.98
N GLY A 39 -15.35 -0.81 39.81
CA GLY A 39 -15.01 0.18 40.85
C GLY A 39 -13.55 0.11 41.34
N THR A 40 -12.77 1.17 41.55
CA THR A 40 -13.06 2.59 41.74
C THR A 40 -11.75 3.39 41.56
N VAL A 41 -11.87 4.60 41.03
CA VAL A 41 -10.80 5.60 40.89
C VAL A 41 -10.32 6.09 42.26
N LEU A 42 -9.01 6.04 42.53
CA LEU A 42 -8.37 7.00 43.44
C LEU A 42 -7.12 7.60 42.80
N SER A 43 -7.21 8.91 42.61
CA SER A 43 -6.18 9.84 42.19
C SER A 43 -5.10 9.98 43.27
N LEU A 44 -3.84 9.69 42.94
CA LEU A 44 -2.70 10.18 43.70
C LEU A 44 -1.59 10.64 42.74
N LYS A 45 -1.37 11.95 42.74
CA LYS A 45 -0.23 12.65 42.13
C LYS A 45 1.08 12.06 42.63
N SER A 46 2.01 11.74 41.75
CA SER A 46 3.43 11.56 42.10
C SER A 46 4.30 12.58 41.35
N LYS A 47 5.01 13.40 42.12
CA LYS A 47 6.25 14.09 41.70
C LYS A 47 7.42 13.08 41.84
N PRO A 48 8.50 13.25 41.07
CA PRO A 48 9.62 12.31 41.07
C PRO A 48 10.62 12.64 42.17
N GLU A 49 11.03 11.65 42.95
CA GLU A 49 12.25 11.73 43.76
C GLU A 49 13.19 10.59 43.41
N THR A 50 14.40 10.99 43.07
CA THR A 50 15.60 10.20 42.85
C THR A 50 16.15 9.67 44.19
N ALA A 51 16.38 8.37 44.30
CA ALA A 51 17.39 7.85 45.24
C ALA A 51 17.85 6.45 44.80
N ALA A 52 19.16 6.35 44.55
CA ALA A 52 19.88 5.10 44.33
C ALA A 52 19.93 4.28 45.62
N VAL A 53 19.72 2.95 45.53
CA VAL A 53 20.05 2.01 46.61
C VAL A 53 20.56 0.67 46.03
N THR A 54 21.75 0.31 46.47
CA THR A 54 22.54 -0.92 46.26
C THR A 54 21.84 -2.17 46.82
N PRO A 55 22.17 -3.42 46.38
CA PRO A 55 21.41 -4.60 46.79
C PRO A 55 21.88 -5.10 48.16
N ALA A 56 21.01 -5.00 49.16
CA ALA A 56 21.19 -5.63 50.46
C ALA A 56 20.47 -6.99 50.48
N ASN A 57 21.29 -8.05 50.40
CA ASN A 57 20.93 -9.42 50.70
C ASN A 57 20.32 -9.50 52.11
N THR A 58 19.02 -9.76 52.22
CA THR A 58 18.36 -10.03 53.51
C THR A 58 17.53 -11.30 53.40
N GLN A 59 18.08 -12.36 53.99
CA GLN A 59 17.33 -13.54 54.40
C GLN A 59 16.28 -13.11 55.45
N THR A 60 15.03 -12.91 55.05
CA THR A 60 13.92 -12.81 55.98
C THR A 60 13.59 -14.18 56.54
N SER A 61 14.09 -14.46 57.74
CA SER A 61 13.59 -15.51 58.61
C SER A 61 12.25 -15.06 59.21
N VAL A 62 11.16 -15.68 58.77
CA VAL A 62 9.83 -15.45 59.35
C VAL A 62 9.78 -16.18 60.70
N LYS A 63 9.81 -15.40 61.79
CA LYS A 63 9.67 -15.89 63.16
C LYS A 63 8.17 -16.08 63.45
N TRP A 64 7.70 -17.32 63.43
CA TRP A 64 6.32 -17.66 63.77
C TRP A 64 6.07 -17.43 65.26
N LYS A 65 5.01 -16.71 65.63
CA LYS A 65 4.56 -16.51 67.01
C LYS A 65 3.15 -17.10 67.10
N PRO A 66 2.89 -18.15 67.91
CA PRO A 66 1.54 -18.67 68.05
C PRO A 66 0.72 -17.71 68.92
N GLU A 67 -0.48 -17.40 68.46
CA GLU A 67 -1.52 -16.74 69.24
C GLU A 67 -2.10 -17.78 70.21
N GLU A 68 -1.90 -17.58 71.52
CA GLU A 68 -2.51 -18.41 72.55
C GLU A 68 -4.01 -18.11 72.61
N THR A 69 -4.82 -18.98 72.01
CA THR A 69 -6.24 -19.09 72.33
C THR A 69 -6.43 -20.32 73.21
N GLY A 70 -6.81 -20.05 74.47
CA GLY A 70 -7.13 -21.09 75.45
C GLY A 70 -8.36 -21.88 75.01
N GLY A 71 -8.16 -23.16 74.73
CA GLY A 71 -9.20 -24.14 74.46
C GLY A 71 -8.62 -25.53 74.60
N SER A 72 -8.87 -26.18 75.73
CA SER A 72 -8.48 -27.56 75.99
C SER A 72 -9.22 -28.50 75.05
N ASN A 73 -8.55 -28.97 74.01
CA ASN A 73 -8.80 -30.26 73.37
C ASN A 73 -7.48 -30.75 72.78
N GLY A 74 -7.16 -32.01 73.04
CA GLY A 74 -5.88 -32.61 72.67
C GLY A 74 -5.71 -32.69 71.16
N ASP A 75 -5.02 -31.72 70.58
CA ASP A 75 -4.41 -31.85 69.26
C ASP A 75 -2.90 -32.04 69.44
N SER A 76 -2.47 -33.27 69.22
CA SER A 76 -1.05 -33.63 69.16
C SER A 76 -0.37 -32.77 68.10
N GLN A 77 0.67 -32.01 68.45
CA GLN A 77 1.45 -31.30 67.44
C GLN A 77 1.96 -32.29 66.39
N PRO A 78 1.80 -32.00 65.08
CA PRO A 78 2.18 -32.92 64.03
C PRO A 78 3.66 -33.27 64.19
N THR A 79 3.94 -34.56 64.18
CA THR A 79 5.28 -35.13 64.26
C THR A 79 6.13 -34.58 63.09
N GLN A 80 7.47 -34.57 63.24
CA GLN A 80 8.37 -34.16 62.15
C GLN A 80 8.04 -34.78 60.78
N PRO A 81 7.73 -36.09 60.65
CA PRO A 81 7.30 -36.66 59.39
C PRO A 81 5.96 -36.10 58.87
N GLU A 82 4.98 -35.84 59.74
CA GLU A 82 3.70 -35.23 59.35
C GLU A 82 3.84 -33.78 58.86
N ARG A 83 4.72 -33.00 59.50
CA ARG A 83 5.07 -31.65 59.01
C ARG A 83 5.75 -31.68 57.65
N ASN A 84 6.62 -32.66 57.40
CA ASN A 84 7.28 -32.82 56.10
C ASN A 84 6.27 -33.17 55.00
N VAL A 85 5.26 -33.99 55.30
CA VAL A 85 4.16 -34.31 54.36
C VAL A 85 3.28 -33.09 54.10
N GLN A 86 2.96 -32.28 55.11
CA GLN A 86 2.19 -31.04 54.93
C GLN A 86 2.96 -30.00 54.09
N VAL A 87 4.25 -29.82 54.32
CA VAL A 87 5.10 -28.92 53.51
C VAL A 87 5.22 -29.44 52.07
N ALA A 88 5.35 -30.75 51.86
CA ALA A 88 5.34 -31.34 50.52
C ALA A 88 3.99 -31.12 49.80
N GLY A 89 2.86 -31.28 50.50
CA GLY A 89 1.52 -31.04 49.96
C GLY A 89 1.18 -29.56 49.71
N LEU A 90 1.83 -28.63 50.41
CA LEU A 90 1.75 -27.19 50.12
C LEU A 90 2.61 -26.81 48.92
N ARG A 91 3.82 -27.37 48.81
CA ARG A 91 4.68 -27.18 47.62
C ARG A 91 4.01 -27.69 46.36
N LEU A 92 3.43 -28.89 46.40
CA LEU A 92 2.68 -29.46 45.27
C LEU A 92 1.50 -28.58 44.84
N ARG A 93 0.74 -28.01 45.79
CA ARG A 93 -0.36 -27.10 45.47
C ARG A 93 0.10 -25.75 44.91
N ILE A 94 1.20 -25.20 45.42
CA ILE A 94 1.80 -23.97 44.88
C ILE A 94 2.34 -24.21 43.47
N ASP A 95 3.04 -25.33 43.26
CA ASP A 95 3.52 -25.75 41.95
C ASP A 95 2.33 -25.94 41.00
N GLU A 96 1.28 -26.66 41.39
CA GLU A 96 0.04 -26.84 40.61
C GLU A 96 -0.67 -25.52 40.26
N THR A 97 -0.68 -24.54 41.17
CA THR A 97 -1.30 -23.22 40.93
C THR A 97 -0.44 -22.38 39.97
N LEU A 98 0.87 -22.30 40.18
CA LEU A 98 1.81 -21.61 39.29
C LEU A 98 1.85 -22.25 37.89
N MET A 99 1.69 -23.57 37.82
CA MET A 99 1.61 -24.37 36.58
C MET A 99 0.30 -24.10 35.81
N SER A 100 -0.84 -24.01 36.50
CA SER A 100 -2.13 -23.60 35.91
C SER A 100 -2.10 -22.18 35.34
N ASP A 101 -1.37 -21.27 36.01
CA ASP A 101 -1.21 -19.89 35.57
C ASP A 101 -0.34 -19.80 34.29
N SER A 102 0.69 -20.65 34.16
CA SER A 102 1.57 -20.72 32.99
C SER A 102 0.83 -21.14 31.72
N VAL A 103 0.02 -22.20 31.78
CA VAL A 103 -0.79 -22.67 30.63
C VAL A 103 -1.81 -21.63 30.21
N SER A 104 -2.50 -21.02 31.18
CA SER A 104 -3.49 -19.97 30.93
C SER A 104 -2.86 -18.74 30.27
N GLN A 105 -1.68 -18.33 30.73
CA GLN A 105 -0.92 -17.25 30.12
C GLN A 105 -0.51 -17.58 28.68
N GLY A 106 0.00 -18.80 28.43
CA GLY A 106 0.38 -19.24 27.09
C GLY A 106 -0.79 -19.25 26.10
N VAL A 107 -1.99 -19.64 26.55
CA VAL A 107 -3.21 -19.59 25.74
C VAL A 107 -3.61 -18.14 25.41
N ASN A 108 -3.57 -17.24 26.39
CA ASN A 108 -3.88 -15.83 26.18
C ASN A 108 -2.90 -15.15 25.22
N ASP A 109 -1.60 -15.46 25.34
CA ASP A 109 -0.57 -14.93 24.45
C ASP A 109 -0.75 -15.43 23.01
N ALA A 110 -1.09 -16.71 22.83
CA ALA A 110 -1.38 -17.29 21.52
C ALA A 110 -2.65 -16.70 20.88
N ASP A 111 -3.73 -16.48 21.65
CA ASP A 111 -4.95 -15.83 21.12
C ASP A 111 -4.71 -14.37 20.75
N ALA A 112 -3.94 -13.62 21.55
CA ALA A 112 -3.55 -12.25 21.21
C ALA A 112 -2.71 -12.16 19.92
N ARG A 113 -1.80 -13.13 19.72
CA ARG A 113 -1.03 -13.29 18.47
C ARG A 113 -1.94 -13.60 17.29
N LEU A 114 -2.87 -14.55 17.45
CA LEU A 114 -3.84 -14.91 16.43
C LEU A 114 -4.68 -13.69 16.02
N HIS A 115 -5.21 -12.94 16.99
CA HIS A 115 -5.98 -11.73 16.74
C HIS A 115 -5.18 -10.69 15.94
N SER A 116 -3.91 -10.47 16.30
CA SER A 116 -3.02 -9.56 15.59
C SER A 116 -2.73 -10.00 14.15
N LEU A 117 -2.64 -11.31 13.89
CA LEU A 117 -2.44 -11.85 12.54
C LEU A 117 -3.71 -11.75 11.68
N ILE A 118 -4.90 -11.83 12.28
CA ILE A 118 -6.17 -11.60 11.58
C ILE A 118 -6.26 -10.15 11.09
N ILE A 119 -5.99 -9.18 11.98
CA ILE A 119 -6.01 -7.75 11.61
C ILE A 119 -5.03 -7.46 10.47
N ARG A 120 -3.80 -8.00 10.57
CA ARG A 120 -2.79 -7.86 9.50
C ARG A 120 -3.24 -8.44 8.18
N HIS A 121 -3.96 -9.55 8.22
CA HIS A 121 -4.48 -10.17 7.01
C HIS A 121 -5.50 -9.27 6.30
N ASP A 122 -6.47 -8.73 7.03
CA ASP A 122 -7.51 -7.89 6.46
C ASP A 122 -6.89 -6.65 5.79
N ARG A 123 -5.89 -6.04 6.45
CA ARG A 123 -5.15 -4.90 5.89
C ARG A 123 -4.35 -5.25 4.63
N LEU A 124 -3.73 -6.44 4.59
CA LEU A 124 -3.05 -6.92 3.38
C LEU A 124 -4.01 -7.16 2.22
N ALA A 125 -5.20 -7.69 2.50
CA ALA A 125 -6.22 -7.95 1.49
C ALA A 125 -6.70 -6.62 0.87
N GLU A 126 -7.05 -5.64 1.71
CA GLU A 126 -7.44 -4.28 1.29
C GLU A 126 -6.33 -3.62 0.45
N MET A 127 -5.08 -3.66 0.93
CA MET A 127 -3.96 -3.07 0.19
C MET A 127 -3.75 -3.73 -1.18
N VAL A 128 -3.90 -5.06 -1.31
CA VAL A 128 -3.77 -5.72 -2.61
C VAL A 128 -4.89 -5.33 -3.55
N GLU A 129 -6.11 -5.17 -3.06
CA GLU A 129 -7.24 -4.67 -3.86
C GLU A 129 -6.98 -3.26 -4.39
N ASP A 130 -6.56 -2.34 -3.52
CA ASP A 130 -6.20 -0.95 -3.89
C ASP A 130 -5.06 -0.90 -4.93
N LEU A 131 -4.07 -1.78 -4.78
CA LEU A 131 -2.96 -1.91 -5.73
C LEU A 131 -3.45 -2.40 -7.10
N GLN A 132 -4.34 -3.38 -7.13
CA GLN A 132 -4.93 -3.91 -8.37
C GLN A 132 -5.74 -2.84 -9.10
N ASP A 133 -6.57 -2.08 -8.37
CA ASP A 133 -7.33 -0.95 -8.91
C ASP A 133 -6.41 0.15 -9.47
N SER A 134 -5.23 0.32 -8.87
CA SER A 134 -4.17 1.22 -9.34
C SER A 134 -3.34 0.66 -10.50
N GLY A 135 -3.68 -0.54 -11.01
CA GLY A 135 -2.97 -1.23 -12.09
C GLY A 135 -1.60 -1.76 -11.67
N ILE A 136 -1.42 -2.09 -10.40
CA ILE A 136 -0.26 -2.77 -9.82
C ILE A 136 -0.68 -4.21 -9.50
N ASN A 137 -0.19 -5.15 -10.31
CA ASN A 137 -0.64 -6.54 -10.21
C ASN A 137 0.13 -7.30 -9.13
N VAL A 138 -0.41 -7.27 -7.91
CA VAL A 138 -0.02 -8.20 -6.85
C VAL A 138 -1.08 -9.29 -6.75
N THR A 139 -0.66 -10.56 -6.77
CA THR A 139 -1.58 -11.70 -6.58
C THR A 139 -1.41 -12.26 -5.17
N LEU A 140 -2.52 -12.33 -4.43
CA LEU A 140 -2.62 -13.13 -3.21
C LEU A 140 -3.01 -14.57 -3.58
N LYS A 141 -2.22 -15.53 -3.14
CA LYS A 141 -2.55 -16.94 -3.27
C LYS A 141 -3.12 -17.45 -1.95
N VAL A 142 -3.96 -18.47 -2.00
CA VAL A 142 -4.51 -19.12 -0.79
C VAL A 142 -3.39 -19.58 0.16
N GLU A 143 -2.27 -20.03 -0.38
CA GLU A 143 -1.11 -20.48 0.40
C GLU A 143 -0.32 -19.33 1.04
N ASP A 144 -0.52 -18.09 0.61
CA ASP A 144 -0.01 -16.91 1.32
C ASP A 144 -0.83 -16.60 2.57
N LEU A 145 -2.04 -17.17 2.65
CA LEU A 145 -3.05 -16.85 3.65
C LEU A 145 -3.30 -18.01 4.62
N ILE A 146 -2.67 -19.18 4.44
CA ILE A 146 -2.73 -20.30 5.39
C ILE A 146 -1.39 -21.05 5.43
N PRO A 147 -0.89 -21.42 6.63
CA PRO A 147 0.15 -22.43 6.77
C PRO A 147 -0.28 -23.76 6.12
N ALA A 148 0.60 -24.40 5.33
CA ALA A 148 0.32 -25.68 4.66
C ALA A 148 0.11 -26.89 5.60
N THR A 149 -0.08 -26.65 6.90
CA THR A 149 -0.32 -27.65 7.94
C THR A 149 -1.77 -27.57 8.43
N LEU A 150 -2.71 -27.79 7.52
CA LEU A 150 -3.90 -28.55 7.88
C LEU A 150 -3.49 -30.03 7.71
N PRO A 151 -3.74 -30.94 8.68
CA PRO A 151 -3.53 -32.36 8.44
C PRO A 151 -4.23 -32.74 7.14
N ALA A 152 -3.53 -33.49 6.29
CA ALA A 152 -3.86 -33.78 4.89
C ALA A 152 -5.25 -34.39 4.69
N ARG A 153 -6.30 -33.58 4.82
CA ARG A 153 -7.68 -33.96 4.58
C ARG A 153 -8.50 -32.84 3.95
N ALA A 154 -7.87 -32.02 3.10
CA ALA A 154 -8.57 -31.16 2.13
C ALA A 154 -7.59 -30.51 1.13
N VAL A 155 -6.81 -31.28 0.36
CA VAL A 155 -6.07 -30.72 -0.79
C VAL A 155 -6.73 -31.21 -2.09
N GLY A 156 -7.79 -30.51 -2.47
CA GLY A 156 -8.22 -30.44 -3.87
C GLY A 156 -7.35 -29.43 -4.63
N LYS A 157 -7.37 -29.50 -5.97
CA LYS A 157 -6.56 -28.70 -6.91
C LYS A 157 -6.43 -27.21 -6.52
N PRO A 158 -5.31 -26.53 -6.88
CA PRO A 158 -5.05 -25.13 -6.55
C PRO A 158 -6.24 -24.25 -6.96
N ARG A 159 -6.88 -23.63 -5.97
CA ARG A 159 -8.09 -22.84 -6.13
C ARG A 159 -7.72 -21.36 -6.05
N VAL A 160 -7.93 -20.63 -7.14
CA VAL A 160 -7.93 -19.16 -7.14
C VAL A 160 -9.07 -18.72 -6.20
N LEU A 161 -8.80 -17.77 -5.31
CA LEU A 161 -9.84 -17.18 -4.47
C LEU A 161 -10.79 -16.39 -5.37
N ASP A 162 -12.00 -16.91 -5.52
CA ASP A 162 -13.14 -16.16 -6.02
C ASP A 162 -13.62 -15.26 -4.86
N THR A 163 -13.18 -14.01 -4.88
CA THR A 163 -13.53 -12.98 -3.88
C THR A 163 -15.01 -12.61 -3.92
N GLN A 164 -15.77 -13.08 -4.92
CA GLN A 164 -17.18 -12.73 -5.13
C GLN A 164 -18.16 -13.77 -4.57
N ASN A 165 -17.70 -14.92 -4.09
CA ASN A 165 -18.57 -15.98 -3.59
C ASN A 165 -18.59 -16.07 -2.06
N ALA A 166 -19.56 -15.37 -1.44
CA ALA A 166 -19.78 -15.36 0.01
C ALA A 166 -20.02 -16.75 0.66
N ASN A 167 -20.31 -17.80 -0.15
CA ASN A 167 -20.50 -19.16 0.33
C ASN A 167 -19.23 -20.03 0.27
N ALA A 168 -18.13 -19.53 -0.31
CA ALA A 168 -16.83 -20.19 -0.22
C ALA A 168 -16.20 -19.84 1.14
N ARG A 169 -16.21 -20.80 2.09
CA ARG A 169 -15.54 -20.64 3.40
C ARG A 169 -14.12 -20.10 3.20
N HIS A 170 -13.89 -18.85 3.61
CA HIS A 170 -12.57 -18.23 3.48
C HIS A 170 -11.54 -19.10 4.21
N PRO A 171 -10.40 -19.45 3.60
CA PRO A 171 -9.53 -20.47 4.17
C PRO A 171 -8.92 -20.09 5.54
N LEU A 172 -8.80 -18.79 5.84
CA LEU A 172 -8.44 -18.33 7.19
C LEU A 172 -9.49 -18.64 8.25
N PHE A 173 -10.78 -18.65 7.91
CA PHE A 173 -11.83 -18.92 8.90
C PHE A 173 -11.65 -20.31 9.51
N ALA A 174 -11.32 -21.30 8.66
CA ALA A 174 -11.01 -22.65 9.12
C ALA A 174 -9.75 -22.69 9.99
N PHE A 175 -8.70 -21.95 9.62
CA PHE A 175 -7.48 -21.85 10.42
C PHE A 175 -7.71 -21.21 11.79
N VAL A 176 -8.41 -20.07 11.85
CA VAL A 176 -8.73 -19.36 13.10
C VAL A 176 -9.56 -20.25 14.03
N HIS A 177 -10.56 -20.94 13.49
CA HIS A 177 -11.38 -21.88 14.26
C HIS A 177 -10.52 -23.01 14.85
N ASP A 178 -9.68 -23.64 14.02
CA ASP A 178 -8.83 -24.75 14.42
C ASP A 178 -7.82 -24.35 15.51
N ILE A 179 -7.20 -23.18 15.40
CA ILE A 179 -6.30 -22.66 16.44
C ILE A 179 -7.07 -22.41 17.76
N ARG A 180 -8.24 -21.79 17.71
CA ARG A 180 -9.03 -21.52 18.92
C ARG A 180 -9.53 -22.80 19.58
N GLU A 181 -9.85 -23.82 18.78
CA GLU A 181 -10.20 -25.15 19.29
C GLU A 181 -9.00 -25.83 19.95
N GLU A 182 -7.82 -25.79 19.34
CA GLU A 182 -6.58 -26.31 19.92
C GLU A 182 -6.24 -25.62 21.26
N LEU A 183 -6.38 -24.30 21.33
CA LEU A 183 -6.18 -23.50 22.54
C LEU A 183 -7.22 -23.85 23.63
N SER A 184 -8.49 -24.00 23.26
CA SER A 184 -9.56 -24.42 24.19
C SER A 184 -9.32 -25.82 24.74
N ASN A 185 -8.80 -26.73 23.93
CA ASN A 185 -8.46 -28.08 24.34
C ASN A 185 -7.22 -28.12 25.24
N ALA A 186 -6.22 -27.26 25.00
CA ALA A 186 -5.04 -27.16 25.87
C ALA A 186 -5.42 -26.82 27.32
N LEU A 187 -6.43 -25.97 27.54
CA LEU A 187 -6.93 -25.64 28.88
C LEU A 187 -7.57 -26.82 29.63
N ARG A 188 -7.90 -27.93 28.95
CA ARG A 188 -8.57 -29.11 29.52
C ARG A 188 -7.61 -30.29 29.75
N GLU A 189 -6.34 -30.15 29.36
CA GLU A 189 -5.35 -31.22 29.33
C GLU A 189 -4.32 -31.07 30.47
N PRO A 190 -3.61 -32.15 30.86
CA PRO A 190 -2.48 -32.04 31.77
C PRO A 190 -1.41 -31.07 31.24
N GLU A 191 -0.69 -30.37 32.13
CA GLU A 191 0.23 -29.28 31.75
C GLU A 191 1.24 -29.63 30.67
N ASP A 192 1.88 -30.81 30.74
CA ASP A 192 2.85 -31.24 29.72
C ASP A 192 2.21 -31.36 28.33
N SER A 193 0.98 -31.89 28.28
CA SER A 193 0.18 -32.02 27.05
C SER A 193 -0.28 -30.64 26.56
N ALA A 194 -0.77 -29.79 27.47
CA ALA A 194 -1.19 -28.43 27.18
C ALA A 194 -0.03 -27.59 26.62
N SER A 195 1.14 -27.64 27.26
CA SER A 195 2.36 -26.96 26.85
C SER A 195 2.87 -27.43 25.49
N ALA A 196 2.79 -28.73 25.19
CA ALA A 196 3.13 -29.26 23.87
C ALA A 196 2.17 -28.74 22.78
N ARG A 197 0.87 -28.66 23.08
CA ARG A 197 -0.15 -28.13 22.15
C ARG A 197 0.04 -26.63 21.90
N ILE A 198 0.30 -25.83 22.92
CA ILE A 198 0.56 -24.39 22.78
C ILE A 198 1.78 -24.15 21.89
N LYS A 199 2.86 -24.93 22.04
CA LYS A 199 4.04 -24.85 21.16
C LYS A 199 3.71 -25.16 19.70
N ILE A 200 2.81 -26.11 19.44
CA ILE A 200 2.34 -26.42 18.09
C ILE A 200 1.55 -25.23 17.52
N VAL A 201 0.61 -24.68 18.29
CA VAL A 201 -0.14 -23.47 17.91
C VAL A 201 0.82 -22.33 17.58
N ASP A 202 1.79 -22.06 18.45
CA ASP A 202 2.77 -20.99 18.25
C ASP A 202 3.55 -21.16 16.95
N ALA A 203 4.02 -22.37 16.64
CA ALA A 203 4.73 -22.66 15.39
C ALA A 203 3.85 -22.42 14.14
N ARG A 204 2.54 -22.68 14.25
CA ARG A 204 1.56 -22.41 13.18
C ARG A 204 1.32 -20.91 13.01
N LEU A 205 1.20 -20.17 14.11
CA LEU A 205 1.09 -18.71 14.10
C LEU A 205 2.35 -18.05 13.52
N ASP A 206 3.55 -18.55 13.86
CA ASP A 206 4.81 -18.09 13.27
C ASP A 206 4.86 -18.34 11.76
N THR A 207 4.40 -19.51 11.33
CA THR A 207 4.33 -19.83 9.90
C THR A 207 3.38 -18.87 9.17
N LEU A 208 2.23 -18.53 9.76
CA LEU A 208 1.32 -17.54 9.18
C LEU A 208 1.96 -16.14 9.12
N ALA A 209 2.63 -15.72 10.20
CA ALA A 209 3.33 -14.45 10.25
C ALA A 209 4.40 -14.33 9.15
N ILE A 210 5.24 -15.38 8.98
CA ILE A 210 6.26 -15.44 7.93
C ILE A 210 5.63 -15.32 6.53
N ARG A 211 4.49 -15.98 6.30
CA ARG A 211 3.78 -15.89 5.01
C ARG A 211 3.23 -14.49 4.76
N GLN A 212 2.66 -13.84 5.77
CA GLN A 212 2.20 -12.45 5.67
C GLN A 212 3.35 -11.47 5.38
N PHE A 213 4.52 -11.66 6.01
CA PHE A 213 5.72 -10.90 5.64
C PHE A 213 6.16 -11.18 4.19
N GLY A 214 6.09 -12.43 3.73
CA GLY A 214 6.38 -12.77 2.34
C GLY A 214 5.41 -12.17 1.32
N VAL A 215 4.18 -11.85 1.71
CA VAL A 215 3.24 -11.04 0.88
C VAL A 215 3.72 -9.60 0.84
N LEU A 216 4.01 -9.02 2.02
CA LEU A 216 4.46 -7.64 2.13
C LEU A 216 5.77 -7.40 1.37
N ASP A 217 6.73 -8.33 1.42
CA ASP A 217 7.97 -8.29 0.64
C ASP A 217 7.69 -8.16 -0.88
N ARG A 218 6.66 -8.86 -1.39
CA ARG A 218 6.28 -8.78 -2.80
C ARG A 218 5.59 -7.47 -3.14
N ILE A 219 4.74 -6.97 -2.24
CA ILE A 219 4.11 -5.65 -2.37
C ILE A 219 5.20 -4.58 -2.44
N GLU A 220 6.10 -4.54 -1.45
CA GLU A 220 7.21 -3.59 -1.39
C GLU A 220 8.03 -3.61 -2.68
N LYS A 221 8.42 -4.80 -3.15
CA LYS A 221 9.20 -4.95 -4.39
C LYS A 221 8.49 -4.41 -5.62
N GLU A 222 7.19 -4.68 -5.74
CA GLU A 222 6.39 -4.21 -6.89
C GLU A 222 6.18 -2.69 -6.83
N VAL A 223 5.86 -2.16 -5.64
CA VAL A 223 5.68 -0.72 -5.42
C VAL A 223 6.99 0.04 -5.65
N GLU A 224 8.11 -0.45 -5.14
CA GLU A 224 9.45 0.14 -5.36
C GLU A 224 9.83 0.07 -6.85
N GLY A 225 9.60 -1.06 -7.51
CA GLY A 225 9.86 -1.22 -8.94
C GLY A 225 9.08 -0.20 -9.79
N ARG A 226 7.79 -0.02 -9.47
CA ARG A 226 6.94 0.97 -10.16
C ARG A 226 7.34 2.40 -9.83
N HIS A 227 7.66 2.70 -8.58
CA HIS A 227 8.18 4.00 -8.15
C HIS A 227 9.46 4.35 -8.92
N ALA A 228 10.43 3.44 -8.97
CA ALA A 228 11.69 3.63 -9.68
C ALA A 228 11.45 3.87 -11.19
N LYS A 229 10.55 3.10 -11.81
CA LYS A 229 10.17 3.25 -13.22
C LYS A 229 9.56 4.64 -13.49
N LEU A 230 8.55 5.04 -12.72
CA LEU A 230 7.88 6.32 -12.88
C LEU A 230 8.80 7.50 -12.57
N ALA A 231 9.61 7.42 -11.52
CA ALA A 231 10.55 8.47 -11.12
C ALA A 231 11.69 8.66 -12.13
N SER A 232 12.04 7.62 -12.91
CA SER A 232 13.14 7.68 -13.88
C SER A 232 12.90 8.71 -14.99
N VAL A 233 11.64 8.96 -15.36
CA VAL A 233 11.25 9.86 -16.45
C VAL A 233 11.47 11.34 -16.10
N PRO A 234 10.86 11.90 -15.04
CA PRO A 234 11.09 13.28 -14.63
C PRO A 234 12.57 13.53 -14.27
N ARG A 235 13.26 12.57 -13.63
CA ARG A 235 14.71 12.68 -13.36
C ARG A 235 15.53 12.81 -14.64
N ALA A 236 15.26 11.99 -15.66
CA ALA A 236 15.95 12.08 -16.95
C ALA A 236 15.70 13.41 -17.68
N LEU A 237 14.61 14.10 -17.34
CA LEU A 237 14.24 15.42 -17.89
C LEU A 237 14.67 16.59 -16.98
N GLY A 238 15.31 16.31 -15.84
CA GLY A 238 15.71 17.31 -14.85
C GLY A 238 14.52 18.05 -14.23
N ILE A 239 13.39 17.36 -14.06
CA ILE A 239 12.16 17.87 -13.45
C ILE A 239 12.16 17.47 -11.98
N GLU A 240 11.89 18.43 -11.11
CA GLU A 240 11.88 18.22 -9.67
C GLU A 240 10.66 17.38 -9.26
N ILE A 241 10.90 16.43 -8.36
CA ILE A 241 9.85 15.65 -7.71
C ILE A 241 9.72 16.23 -6.28
N PRO A 242 8.58 16.83 -5.92
CA PRO A 242 8.33 17.31 -4.56
C PRO A 242 8.49 16.19 -3.53
N GLY A 243 9.00 16.51 -2.34
CA GLY A 243 8.97 15.60 -1.20
C GLY A 243 10.18 14.69 -1.00
N ARG A 244 11.26 14.82 -1.78
CA ARG A 244 12.54 14.17 -1.47
C ARG A 244 13.54 15.18 -0.92
N SER A 245 13.49 15.44 0.39
CA SER A 245 14.64 15.98 1.12
C SER A 245 15.55 14.81 1.49
N GLU A 246 16.86 14.93 1.32
CA GLU A 246 17.86 13.90 1.69
C GLU A 246 18.00 13.69 3.22
N SER A 247 17.15 14.33 4.02
CA SER A 247 17.13 14.21 5.48
C SER A 247 15.73 13.84 5.96
N ASP A 248 15.36 12.58 5.79
CA ASP A 248 14.35 11.97 6.67
C ASP A 248 14.97 11.93 8.07
N ALA A 249 14.85 13.05 8.79
CA ALA A 249 15.36 13.23 10.13
C ALA A 249 14.58 12.29 11.07
N LEU A 250 15.10 11.08 11.24
CA LEU A 250 14.60 10.11 12.22
C LEU A 250 15.20 10.46 13.59
N GLY A 251 14.33 10.76 14.56
CA GLY A 251 14.71 11.07 15.93
C GLY A 251 13.55 10.84 16.89
N GLY A 252 13.86 10.28 18.06
CA GLY A 252 12.90 9.96 19.12
C GLY A 252 13.56 9.13 20.23
N PRO A 253 12.99 9.08 21.45
CA PRO A 253 13.50 8.22 22.51
C PRO A 253 13.42 6.74 22.12
N LEU A 254 14.51 5.99 22.33
CA LEU A 254 14.53 4.54 22.12
C LEU A 254 13.60 3.87 23.12
N VAL A 255 12.47 3.34 22.64
CA VAL A 255 11.62 2.43 23.39
C VAL A 255 11.91 1.02 22.89
N PRO A 256 12.64 0.18 23.65
CA PRO A 256 12.95 -1.17 23.22
C PRO A 256 11.67 -2.00 23.17
N LEU A 257 11.42 -2.64 22.03
CA LEU A 257 10.34 -3.60 21.86
C LEU A 257 10.91 -5.02 22.01
N SER A 258 10.22 -5.88 22.77
CA SER A 258 10.56 -7.30 22.91
C SER A 258 9.35 -8.20 22.64
N GLY A 259 9.63 -9.45 22.25
CA GLY A 259 8.62 -10.47 22.03
C GLY A 259 7.56 -10.10 20.98
N THR A 260 6.31 -10.50 21.23
CA THR A 260 5.16 -10.31 20.32
C THR A 260 4.93 -8.87 19.90
N ARG A 261 5.13 -7.90 20.78
CA ARG A 261 4.93 -6.47 20.47
C ARG A 261 5.90 -6.00 19.39
N ALA A 262 7.17 -6.42 19.44
CA ALA A 262 8.17 -6.08 18.42
C ALA A 262 7.76 -6.60 17.02
N ALA A 263 7.25 -7.83 16.94
CA ALA A 263 6.81 -8.43 15.68
C ALA A 263 5.54 -7.79 15.10
N ILE A 264 4.65 -7.25 15.95
CA ILE A 264 3.49 -6.47 15.51
C ILE A 264 3.98 -5.14 14.92
N TYR A 265 4.73 -4.35 15.70
CA TYR A 265 5.24 -3.05 15.24
C TYR A 265 6.10 -3.16 13.98
N ALA A 266 6.94 -4.19 13.87
CA ALA A 266 7.78 -4.39 12.68
C ALA A 266 6.96 -4.54 11.39
N PHE A 267 5.80 -5.21 11.45
CA PHE A 267 4.91 -5.32 10.29
C PHE A 267 4.19 -4.01 10.02
N GLU A 268 3.63 -3.37 11.05
CA GLU A 268 2.90 -2.10 10.92
C GLU A 268 3.78 -0.99 10.34
N THR A 269 5.03 -0.87 10.78
CA THR A 269 6.01 0.10 10.25
C THR A 269 6.29 -0.12 8.77
N ARG A 270 6.38 -1.39 8.33
CA ARG A 270 6.59 -1.71 6.92
C ARG A 270 5.36 -1.39 6.07
N MET A 271 4.16 -1.69 6.57
CA MET A 271 2.91 -1.30 5.92
C MET A 271 2.81 0.22 5.76
N GLU A 272 3.13 0.99 6.80
CA GLU A 272 3.17 2.45 6.75
C GLU A 272 4.19 2.96 5.71
N ALA A 273 5.37 2.36 5.64
CA ALA A 273 6.37 2.70 4.62
C ALA A 273 5.88 2.45 3.19
N VAL A 274 5.13 1.36 2.96
CA VAL A 274 4.49 1.08 1.66
C VAL A 274 3.46 2.14 1.33
N GLU A 275 2.57 2.50 2.27
CA GLU A 275 1.53 3.51 2.07
C GLU A 275 2.13 4.88 1.74
N LEU A 276 3.18 5.29 2.43
CA LEU A 276 3.93 6.52 2.12
C LEU A 276 4.54 6.46 0.71
N THR A 277 5.09 5.31 0.33
CA THR A 277 5.66 5.11 -1.01
C THR A 277 4.58 5.18 -2.09
N LEU A 278 3.38 4.66 -1.82
CA LEU A 278 2.22 4.73 -2.72
C LEU A 278 1.71 6.16 -2.88
N ALA A 279 1.64 6.93 -1.79
CA ALA A 279 1.29 8.35 -1.85
C ALA A 279 2.28 9.13 -2.75
N ASN A 280 3.58 8.90 -2.56
CA ASN A 280 4.62 9.49 -3.42
C ASN A 280 4.50 9.03 -4.89
N LEU A 281 4.19 7.75 -5.12
CA LEU A 281 3.97 7.21 -6.45
C LEU A 281 2.81 7.91 -7.18
N SER A 282 1.71 8.19 -6.47
CA SER A 282 0.58 8.96 -6.99
C SER A 282 1.00 10.37 -7.42
N ASP A 283 1.79 11.06 -6.59
CA ASP A 283 2.32 12.40 -6.91
C ASP A 283 3.23 12.40 -8.14
N ILE A 284 4.15 11.43 -8.22
CA ILE A 284 5.00 11.24 -9.40
C ILE A 284 4.13 10.95 -10.63
N GLY A 285 3.12 10.10 -10.50
CA GLY A 285 2.15 9.81 -11.56
C GLY A 285 1.51 11.08 -12.11
N ARG A 286 1.04 11.98 -11.23
CA ARG A 286 0.46 13.27 -11.63
C ARG A 286 1.47 14.14 -12.39
N ILE A 287 2.73 14.18 -11.97
CA ILE A 287 3.79 14.89 -12.69
C ILE A 287 3.99 14.28 -14.07
N VAL A 288 4.17 12.95 -14.14
CA VAL A 288 4.41 12.20 -15.38
C VAL A 288 3.29 12.42 -16.40
N THR A 289 2.02 12.43 -15.97
CA THR A 289 0.90 12.68 -16.89
C THR A 289 0.95 14.05 -17.57
N ARG A 290 1.53 15.05 -16.91
CA ARG A 290 1.67 16.41 -17.47
C ARG A 290 2.83 16.54 -18.44
N LEU A 291 3.84 15.67 -18.35
CA LEU A 291 5.02 15.80 -19.20
C LEU A 291 4.66 15.59 -20.69
N PRO A 292 5.20 16.39 -21.62
CA PRO A 292 4.96 16.26 -23.05
C PRO A 292 5.80 15.11 -23.64
N ILE A 293 5.55 13.90 -23.18
CA ILE A 293 6.36 12.69 -23.44
C ILE A 293 5.73 11.77 -24.48
N ARG A 294 4.46 11.96 -24.84
CA ARG A 294 3.81 11.20 -25.91
C ARG A 294 4.19 11.77 -27.28
N LYS A 295 4.27 10.88 -28.28
CA LYS A 295 4.39 11.30 -29.68
C LYS A 295 3.08 11.99 -30.10
N PRO A 296 3.11 13.22 -30.62
CA PRO A 296 1.90 14.01 -30.87
C PRO A 296 1.16 13.69 -32.19
N VAL A 297 1.64 12.72 -32.96
CA VAL A 297 1.10 12.28 -34.25
C VAL A 297 1.14 10.76 -34.33
N GLY A 298 0.43 10.18 -35.31
CA GLY A 298 0.33 8.73 -35.47
C GLY A 298 1.68 8.00 -35.56
N ASP A 299 1.68 6.70 -35.25
CA ASP A 299 2.91 5.91 -35.20
C ASP A 299 3.65 5.84 -36.55
N GLY A 300 2.92 5.92 -37.67
CA GLY A 300 3.49 5.97 -39.02
C GLY A 300 4.23 7.26 -39.38
N ALA A 301 4.06 8.35 -38.64
CA ALA A 301 4.74 9.62 -38.93
C ALA A 301 6.25 9.54 -38.63
N SER A 302 7.08 9.96 -39.57
CA SER A 302 8.55 9.96 -39.43
C SER A 302 9.07 11.37 -39.12
N ILE A 303 10.24 11.45 -38.47
CA ILE A 303 10.91 12.72 -38.24
C ILE A 303 11.53 13.18 -39.56
N SER A 304 11.04 14.29 -40.12
CA SER A 304 11.60 14.90 -41.32
C SER A 304 12.72 15.89 -41.00
N SER A 305 12.72 16.49 -39.81
CA SER A 305 13.80 17.37 -39.39
C SER A 305 13.94 17.45 -37.87
N GLY A 306 15.17 17.37 -37.38
CA GLY A 306 15.51 17.41 -35.96
C GLY A 306 15.64 18.82 -35.38
N PHE A 307 15.68 18.89 -34.05
CA PHE A 307 16.02 20.10 -33.30
C PHE A 307 17.50 20.44 -33.45
N GLY A 308 17.84 21.72 -33.62
CA GLY A 308 19.22 22.19 -33.69
C GLY A 308 19.55 23.05 -34.91
N PRO A 309 20.84 23.39 -35.12
CA PRO A 309 21.29 24.15 -36.27
C PRO A 309 21.03 23.37 -37.58
N ARG A 310 20.43 24.06 -38.57
CA ARG A 310 20.21 23.53 -39.92
C ARG A 310 20.25 24.66 -40.95
N THR A 311 20.34 24.32 -42.23
CA THR A 311 20.12 25.29 -43.31
C THR A 311 18.63 25.66 -43.38
N ASP A 312 18.30 26.95 -43.34
CA ASP A 312 16.92 27.43 -43.48
C ASP A 312 16.39 27.06 -44.87
N PRO A 313 15.24 26.36 -44.94
CA PRO A 313 14.72 25.84 -46.22
C PRO A 313 14.16 26.92 -47.15
N PHE A 314 14.02 28.17 -46.69
CA PHE A 314 13.53 29.29 -47.50
C PHE A 314 14.66 30.24 -47.93
N LEU A 315 15.66 30.45 -47.08
CA LEU A 315 16.74 31.42 -47.29
C LEU A 315 18.10 30.79 -47.61
N GLY A 316 18.27 29.48 -47.42
CA GLY A 316 19.54 28.78 -47.65
C GLY A 316 20.66 29.16 -46.66
N LYS A 317 20.34 29.84 -45.55
CA LYS A 317 21.31 30.32 -44.55
C LYS A 317 21.24 29.47 -43.27
N PRO A 318 22.33 29.38 -42.48
CA PRO A 318 22.27 28.71 -41.18
C PRO A 318 21.20 29.31 -40.26
N ALA A 319 20.37 28.46 -39.66
CA ALA A 319 19.29 28.84 -38.75
C ALA A 319 19.12 27.78 -37.64
N MET A 320 18.57 28.20 -36.49
CA MET A 320 18.25 27.29 -35.40
C MET A 320 16.82 26.78 -35.52
N HIS A 321 16.65 25.46 -35.63
CA HIS A 321 15.34 24.82 -35.56
C HIS A 321 14.97 24.53 -34.10
N GLN A 322 13.97 25.24 -33.58
CA GLN A 322 13.56 25.19 -32.16
C GLN A 322 12.61 24.02 -31.82
N GLY A 323 12.32 23.16 -32.79
CA GLY A 323 11.37 22.06 -32.63
C GLY A 323 11.80 20.80 -33.37
N LEU A 324 10.82 19.92 -33.56
CA LEU A 324 10.93 18.64 -34.24
C LEU A 324 9.82 18.59 -35.30
N ASP A 325 10.21 18.34 -36.55
CA ASP A 325 9.26 18.25 -37.66
C ASP A 325 8.90 16.79 -37.91
N PHE A 326 7.61 16.47 -37.86
CA PHE A 326 7.06 15.17 -38.22
C PHE A 326 6.37 15.24 -39.58
N ARG A 327 6.86 14.45 -40.54
CA ARG A 327 6.15 14.25 -41.81
C ARG A 327 4.90 13.41 -41.55
N ALA A 328 3.76 14.00 -41.87
CA ALA A 328 2.43 13.43 -41.66
C ALA A 328 1.48 13.96 -42.74
N SER A 329 0.44 13.19 -43.07
CA SER A 329 -0.49 13.58 -44.13
C SER A 329 -1.37 14.75 -43.69
N LYS A 330 -1.75 15.64 -44.62
CA LYS A 330 -2.69 16.73 -44.29
C LYS A 330 -3.99 16.13 -43.75
N GLY A 331 -4.46 16.64 -42.61
CA GLY A 331 -5.68 16.16 -41.96
C GLY A 331 -5.47 15.05 -40.92
N GLU A 332 -4.26 14.49 -40.84
CA GLU A 332 -3.89 13.53 -39.79
C GLU A 332 -4.03 14.14 -38.40
N GLU A 333 -4.39 13.33 -37.41
CA GLU A 333 -4.70 13.79 -36.06
C GLU A 333 -3.43 14.24 -35.32
N VAL A 334 -3.56 15.36 -34.62
CA VAL A 334 -2.55 15.88 -33.71
C VAL A 334 -3.09 15.78 -32.28
N MET A 335 -2.36 15.07 -31.44
CA MET A 335 -2.73 14.76 -30.06
C MET A 335 -1.85 15.52 -29.06
N ALA A 336 -2.41 15.84 -27.90
CA ALA A 336 -1.66 16.44 -26.81
C ALA A 336 -0.56 15.47 -26.29
N ALA A 337 0.68 15.95 -26.27
CA ALA A 337 1.84 15.16 -25.82
C ALA A 337 1.83 14.88 -24.31
N GLY A 338 1.08 15.66 -23.54
CA GLY A 338 0.93 15.58 -22.09
C GLY A 338 -0.33 16.35 -21.64
N ALA A 339 -0.75 16.13 -20.39
CA ALA A 339 -1.89 16.83 -19.79
C ALA A 339 -1.55 18.31 -19.54
N GLY A 340 -2.52 19.20 -19.68
CA GLY A 340 -2.26 20.62 -19.46
C GLY A 340 -3.46 21.52 -19.73
N THR A 341 -3.21 22.83 -19.73
CA THR A 341 -4.19 23.86 -20.10
C THR A 341 -3.75 24.54 -21.40
N VAL A 342 -4.66 24.71 -22.35
CA VAL A 342 -4.36 25.40 -23.61
C VAL A 342 -4.14 26.90 -23.33
N LEU A 343 -2.92 27.39 -23.55
CA LEU A 343 -2.59 28.81 -23.43
C LEU A 343 -3.09 29.62 -24.62
N SER A 344 -2.88 29.09 -25.83
CA SER A 344 -3.33 29.74 -27.06
C SER A 344 -3.70 28.72 -28.13
N ALA A 345 -4.64 29.12 -28.98
CA ALA A 345 -5.18 28.31 -30.06
C ALA A 345 -5.61 29.24 -31.20
N GLY A 346 -4.76 29.44 -32.21
CA GLY A 346 -5.02 30.41 -33.28
C GLY A 346 -3.86 30.59 -34.26
N ARG A 347 -3.87 31.68 -35.04
CA ARG A 347 -2.77 32.03 -35.95
C ARG A 347 -1.63 32.73 -35.20
N HIS A 348 -0.41 32.23 -35.37
CA HIS A 348 0.80 32.73 -34.72
C HIS A 348 1.94 32.96 -35.72
N GLY A 349 1.80 33.97 -36.59
CA GLY A 349 2.85 34.40 -37.52
C GLY A 349 3.42 33.26 -38.37
N GLY A 350 4.73 33.05 -38.29
CA GLY A 350 5.44 31.99 -39.03
C GLY A 350 5.00 30.57 -38.70
N TYR A 351 4.44 30.32 -37.52
CA TYR A 351 3.91 29.01 -37.13
C TYR A 351 2.59 28.66 -37.84
N GLY A 352 1.91 29.64 -38.45
CA GLY A 352 0.57 29.44 -38.99
C GLY A 352 -0.44 29.18 -37.88
N ASN A 353 -1.36 28.23 -38.08
CA ASN A 353 -2.26 27.80 -37.01
C ASN A 353 -1.47 26.96 -36.00
N MET A 354 -1.60 27.34 -34.73
CA MET A 354 -0.85 26.74 -33.63
C MET A 354 -1.71 26.57 -32.40
N VAL A 355 -1.43 25.50 -31.66
CA VAL A 355 -1.88 25.31 -30.27
C VAL A 355 -0.65 25.34 -29.36
N GLU A 356 -0.74 26.05 -28.24
CA GLU A 356 0.25 26.00 -27.15
C GLU A 356 -0.42 25.51 -25.86
N ILE A 357 0.19 24.52 -25.20
CA ILE A 357 -0.32 23.91 -23.97
C ILE A 357 0.69 24.14 -22.85
N ASP A 358 0.20 24.63 -21.70
CA ASP A 358 0.94 24.69 -20.45
C ASP A 358 0.75 23.41 -19.63
N HIS A 359 1.87 22.78 -19.29
CA HIS A 359 1.93 21.55 -18.51
C HIS A 359 2.26 21.82 -17.02
N GLY A 360 2.45 23.09 -16.65
CA GLY A 360 2.93 23.51 -15.34
C GLY A 360 4.45 23.42 -15.20
N GLN A 361 4.99 23.89 -14.06
CA GLN A 361 6.43 23.95 -13.78
C GLN A 361 7.25 24.65 -14.88
N GLY A 362 6.64 25.63 -15.57
CA GLY A 362 7.24 26.36 -16.68
C GLY A 362 7.43 25.55 -17.97
N LEU A 363 6.82 24.38 -18.09
CA LEU A 363 6.91 23.50 -19.25
C LEU A 363 5.74 23.73 -20.20
N THR A 364 6.02 24.09 -21.45
CA THR A 364 5.00 24.24 -22.49
C THR A 364 5.31 23.41 -23.73
N SER A 365 4.28 23.04 -24.48
CA SER A 365 4.42 22.41 -25.80
C SER A 365 3.67 23.19 -26.88
N ARG A 366 4.23 23.22 -28.10
CA ARG A 366 3.62 23.90 -29.25
C ARG A 366 3.42 22.94 -30.41
N TYR A 367 2.29 23.10 -31.09
CA TYR A 367 1.85 22.27 -32.22
C TYR A 367 1.48 23.21 -33.36
N ALA A 368 2.34 23.32 -34.38
CA ALA A 368 2.24 24.33 -35.42
C ALA A 368 1.95 23.76 -36.81
N HIS A 369 1.74 24.65 -37.77
CA HIS A 369 1.37 24.37 -39.15
C HIS A 369 0.02 23.64 -39.32
N LEU A 370 -0.88 23.73 -38.34
CA LEU A 370 -2.12 22.97 -38.31
C LEU A 370 -3.09 23.37 -39.43
N SER A 371 -3.80 22.40 -40.02
CA SER A 371 -4.90 22.68 -40.96
C SER A 371 -6.19 23.06 -40.23
N ARG A 372 -6.39 22.49 -39.03
CA ARG A 372 -7.55 22.74 -38.17
C ARG A 372 -7.14 22.66 -36.71
N ILE A 373 -7.74 23.52 -35.89
CA ILE A 373 -7.62 23.52 -34.44
C ILE A 373 -8.91 22.96 -33.86
N MET A 374 -8.80 22.06 -32.86
CA MET A 374 -9.93 21.36 -32.24
C MET A 374 -10.22 21.80 -30.80
N VAL A 375 -9.39 22.68 -30.25
CA VAL A 375 -9.46 23.20 -28.87
C VAL A 375 -9.41 24.73 -28.87
N LYS A 376 -9.75 25.35 -27.74
CA LYS A 376 -9.65 26.80 -27.52
C LYS A 376 -8.79 27.11 -26.30
N ALA A 377 -8.33 28.36 -26.20
CA ALA A 377 -7.62 28.82 -25.01
C ALA A 377 -8.47 28.62 -23.75
N GLY A 378 -7.84 28.15 -22.67
CA GLY A 378 -8.48 27.80 -21.40
C GLY A 378 -8.98 26.36 -21.30
N ASP A 379 -9.01 25.58 -22.39
CA ASP A 379 -9.39 24.17 -22.32
C ASP A 379 -8.36 23.36 -21.54
N ILE A 380 -8.84 22.47 -20.66
CA ILE A 380 -8.02 21.45 -20.01
C ILE A 380 -7.95 20.24 -20.95
N VAL A 381 -6.75 19.75 -21.21
CA VAL A 381 -6.52 18.60 -22.09
C VAL A 381 -5.85 17.44 -21.36
N THR A 382 -6.25 16.22 -21.70
CA THR A 382 -5.60 14.99 -21.21
C THR A 382 -4.55 14.50 -22.20
N PRO A 383 -3.58 13.67 -21.77
CA PRO A 383 -2.57 13.11 -22.68
C PRO A 383 -3.26 12.29 -23.78
N GLY A 384 -2.87 12.50 -25.04
CA GLY A 384 -3.48 11.81 -26.18
C GLY A 384 -4.80 12.42 -26.67
N GLN A 385 -5.30 13.49 -26.05
CA GLN A 385 -6.51 14.16 -26.54
C GLN A 385 -6.27 14.81 -27.91
N LEU A 386 -7.22 14.69 -28.83
CA LEU A 386 -7.20 15.36 -30.14
C LEU A 386 -7.25 16.89 -29.95
N ILE A 387 -6.24 17.60 -30.45
CA ILE A 387 -6.12 19.06 -30.34
C ILE A 387 -6.08 19.77 -31.69
N GLY A 388 -5.79 19.05 -32.76
CA GLY A 388 -5.69 19.65 -34.09
C GLY A 388 -5.53 18.62 -35.19
N LYS A 389 -5.36 19.11 -36.41
CA LYS A 389 -5.05 18.30 -37.58
C LYS A 389 -3.84 18.85 -38.32
N VAL A 390 -2.98 17.96 -38.81
CA VAL A 390 -1.78 18.28 -39.56
C VAL A 390 -2.12 19.12 -40.80
N GLY A 391 -1.28 20.09 -41.12
CA GLY A 391 -1.47 21.00 -42.25
C GLY A 391 -0.16 21.50 -42.82
N SER A 392 -0.24 22.66 -43.49
CA SER A 392 0.91 23.36 -44.08
C SER A 392 0.65 24.87 -44.08
N THR A 393 0.21 25.41 -42.94
CA THR A 393 -0.05 26.86 -42.79
C THR A 393 1.16 27.61 -42.26
N GLY A 394 1.33 28.89 -42.60
CA GLY A 394 2.48 29.67 -42.14
C GLY A 394 3.72 29.40 -42.98
N ARG A 395 4.91 29.46 -42.38
CA ARG A 395 6.19 29.12 -43.03
C ARG A 395 6.39 27.62 -43.10
N SER A 396 5.76 26.99 -44.08
CA SER A 396 5.83 25.54 -44.32
C SER A 396 6.06 25.25 -45.81
N THR A 397 6.90 24.25 -46.12
CA THR A 397 7.15 23.78 -47.49
C THR A 397 6.25 22.62 -47.93
N GLY A 398 5.49 22.03 -47.01
CA GLY A 398 4.55 20.94 -47.28
C GLY A 398 3.92 20.37 -46.01
N PRO A 399 3.00 19.40 -46.09
CA PRO A 399 2.32 18.85 -44.92
C PRO A 399 3.27 18.23 -43.88
N HIS A 400 3.28 18.80 -42.67
CA HIS A 400 4.02 18.29 -41.50
C HIS A 400 3.47 18.90 -40.20
N LEU A 401 3.79 18.28 -39.07
CA LEU A 401 3.64 18.89 -37.74
C LEU A 401 5.00 19.42 -37.30
N HIS A 402 5.06 20.71 -36.96
CA HIS A 402 6.17 21.28 -36.21
C HIS A 402 5.82 21.24 -34.71
N PHE A 403 6.64 20.53 -33.93
CA PHE A 403 6.42 20.31 -32.50
C PHE A 403 7.56 20.88 -31.67
N GLU A 404 7.24 21.72 -30.68
CA GLU A 404 8.23 22.23 -29.72
C GLU A 404 7.91 21.78 -28.30
N VAL A 405 8.96 21.62 -27.49
CA VAL A 405 8.88 21.57 -26.04
C VAL A 405 9.73 22.72 -25.49
N ARG A 406 9.21 23.48 -24.54
CA ARG A 406 9.87 24.66 -23.99
C ARG A 406 9.86 24.60 -22.47
N ARG A 407 10.96 25.00 -21.82
CA ARG A 407 11.07 25.12 -20.36
C ARG A 407 11.48 26.54 -20.01
N ASN A 408 10.65 27.23 -19.23
CA ASN A 408 10.78 28.65 -18.89
C ASN A 408 10.97 29.52 -20.14
N GLY A 409 10.17 29.26 -21.18
CA GLY A 409 10.23 29.96 -22.45
C GLY A 409 11.38 29.55 -23.37
N ALA A 410 12.38 28.79 -22.91
CA ALA A 410 13.51 28.33 -23.75
C ALA A 410 13.21 26.98 -24.42
N ALA A 411 13.46 26.89 -25.73
CA ALA A 411 13.24 25.66 -26.50
C ALA A 411 14.18 24.52 -26.04
N ARG A 412 13.63 23.32 -25.95
CA ARG A 412 14.34 22.08 -25.57
C ARG A 412 14.14 21.04 -26.66
N ASN A 413 15.11 20.15 -26.81
CA ASN A 413 15.05 19.11 -27.84
C ASN A 413 13.88 18.14 -27.55
N PRO A 414 12.80 18.14 -28.36
CA PRO A 414 11.60 17.34 -28.08
C PRO A 414 11.84 15.83 -28.09
N ILE A 415 12.88 15.36 -28.80
CA ILE A 415 13.19 13.93 -28.87
C ILE A 415 13.58 13.34 -27.51
N THR A 416 14.12 14.17 -26.61
CA THR A 416 14.52 13.74 -25.25
C THR A 416 13.29 13.37 -24.42
N TYR A 417 12.22 14.17 -24.51
CA TYR A 417 10.93 13.92 -23.86
C TYR A 417 10.24 12.68 -24.43
N ILE A 418 10.17 12.57 -25.77
CA ILE A 418 9.53 11.42 -26.42
C ILE A 418 10.27 10.11 -26.09
N ARG A 419 11.60 10.13 -26.05
CA ARG A 419 12.39 8.95 -25.65
C ARG A 419 12.23 8.59 -24.18
N ALA A 420 12.12 9.60 -23.30
CA ALA A 420 11.86 9.35 -21.89
C ALA A 420 10.49 8.69 -21.69
N GLY A 421 9.47 9.12 -22.44
CA GLY A 421 8.13 8.52 -22.40
C GLY A 421 8.05 7.06 -22.80
N ARG A 422 8.91 6.61 -23.74
CA ARG A 422 8.96 5.20 -24.17
C ARG A 422 9.45 4.21 -23.10
N LYS A 423 9.95 4.71 -21.97
CA LYS A 423 10.38 3.87 -20.84
C LYS A 423 9.23 3.48 -19.92
N LEU A 424 8.07 4.12 -20.07
CA LEU A 424 6.82 3.80 -19.37
C LEU A 424 6.07 2.73 -20.15
#